data_AF-A0A537WAR6-F1
#
_entry.id   AF-A0A537WAR6-F1
#
_cell.length_a   1.000
_cell.length_b   1.000
_cell.length_c   1.000
_cell.angle_alpha   90.00
_cell.angle_beta   90.00
_cell.angle_gamma   90.00
#
_symmetry.space_group_name_H-M   'P 1'
#
loop_
_entity.id
_entity.type
_entity.pdbx_description
1 polymer ?
#
loop_
_entity_poly.entity_id
_entity_poly.type
_entity_poly.pdbx_seq_one_letter_code
_entity_poly.pdbx_strand_id
1 'polypeptide(L)'
;MMASVDADQTERIIENLVTNAVRYTPPETPIWVTLEPFEDGSIIRVEDAGPGVRDDLKATIFEPFRQGDEVVAHSPGVGIGLSLVARFAGLHGGRAWVEDRAGGGASFRVYLPNETPAPAPSEDPTPPDPAMESVPPAPARAAVQALTSTPLKR
;
A
#
# COMPACT_ATOMS: atom_id res chain seq x y z
N MET A 1 14.95 -0.22 -25.50
CA MET A 1 14.88 0.02 -24.05
C MET A 1 14.67 -1.32 -23.39
N MET A 2 15.51 -1.70 -22.43
CA MET A 2 15.40 -2.96 -21.68
C MET A 2 15.45 -2.60 -20.20
N ALA A 3 14.31 -2.70 -19.51
CA ALA A 3 14.26 -2.60 -18.07
C ALA A 3 14.56 -3.98 -17.48
N SER A 4 15.37 -4.06 -16.42
CA SER A 4 15.60 -5.31 -15.69
C SER A 4 14.39 -5.58 -14.78
N VAL A 5 13.40 -6.30 -15.30
CA VAL A 5 12.15 -6.61 -14.59
C VAL A 5 11.93 -8.12 -14.48
N ASP A 6 11.26 -8.54 -13.41
CA ASP A 6 10.72 -9.89 -13.26
C ASP A 6 9.44 -10.00 -14.08
N ALA A 7 9.44 -10.91 -15.06
CA ALA A 7 8.36 -11.08 -16.01
C ALA A 7 7.03 -11.50 -15.33
N ASP A 8 7.08 -12.45 -14.40
CA ASP A 8 5.89 -12.98 -13.71
C ASP A 8 5.26 -11.92 -12.81
N GLN A 9 6.09 -11.10 -12.14
CA GLN A 9 5.62 -9.99 -11.33
C GLN A 9 5.02 -8.87 -12.18
N THR A 10 5.64 -8.57 -13.32
CA THR A 10 5.16 -7.55 -14.25
C THR A 10 3.83 -7.97 -14.89
N GLU A 11 3.71 -9.23 -15.30
CA GLU A 11 2.46 -9.80 -15.79
C GLU A 11 1.34 -9.63 -14.76
N ARG A 12 1.59 -10.01 -13.51
CA ARG A 12 0.62 -9.82 -12.41
C ARG A 12 0.28 -8.36 -12.16
N ILE A 13 1.23 -7.43 -12.29
CA ILE A 13 0.92 -5.99 -12.19
C ILE A 13 -0.13 -5.62 -13.25
N ILE A 14 0.12 -5.98 -14.50
CA ILE A 14 -0.75 -5.63 -15.63
C ILE A 14 -2.12 -6.30 -15.48
N GLU A 15 -2.16 -7.60 -15.17
CA GLU A 15 -3.40 -8.34 -14.95
C GLU A 15 -4.28 -7.71 -13.87
N ASN A 16 -3.69 -7.31 -12.74
CA ASN A 16 -4.44 -6.69 -11.65
C ASN A 16 -4.98 -5.33 -12.05
N LEU A 17 -4.19 -4.49 -12.74
CA LEU A 17 -4.64 -3.18 -13.20
C LEU A 17 -5.74 -3.30 -14.26
N VAL A 18 -5.59 -4.17 -15.24
CA VAL A 18 -6.59 -4.38 -16.30
C VAL A 18 -7.87 -4.99 -15.73
N THR A 19 -7.77 -5.98 -14.83
CA THR A 19 -8.94 -6.55 -14.16
C THR A 19 -9.66 -5.51 -13.32
N ASN A 20 -8.93 -4.61 -12.66
CA ASN A 20 -9.50 -3.49 -11.93
C ASN A 20 -10.26 -2.54 -12.88
N ALA A 21 -9.64 -2.14 -13.99
CA ALA A 21 -10.28 -1.29 -14.99
C ALA A 21 -11.55 -1.94 -15.56
N VAL A 22 -11.52 -3.22 -15.95
CA VAL A 22 -12.70 -3.95 -16.45
C VAL A 22 -13.82 -4.06 -15.41
N ARG A 23 -13.48 -4.23 -14.13
CA ARG A 23 -14.47 -4.38 -13.06
C ARG A 23 -15.18 -3.08 -12.72
N TYR A 24 -14.48 -1.96 -12.72
CA TYR A 24 -14.99 -0.67 -12.21
C TYR A 24 -15.34 0.34 -13.31
N THR A 25 -15.02 0.04 -14.57
CA THR A 25 -15.40 0.86 -15.70
C THR A 25 -16.72 0.35 -16.30
N PRO A 26 -17.68 1.23 -16.65
CA PRO A 26 -18.91 0.82 -17.32
C PRO A 26 -18.63 0.01 -18.61
N PRO A 27 -19.52 -0.94 -18.97
CA PRO A 27 -19.39 -1.69 -20.23
C PRO A 27 -19.22 -0.77 -21.44
N GLU A 28 -18.52 -1.27 -22.47
CA GLU A 28 -18.26 -0.55 -23.74
C GLU A 28 -17.41 0.72 -23.60
N THR A 29 -16.84 0.97 -22.43
CA THR A 29 -15.91 2.07 -22.21
C THR A 29 -14.48 1.64 -22.58
N PRO A 30 -13.72 2.46 -23.31
CA PRO A 30 -12.35 2.13 -23.66
C PRO A 30 -11.43 2.08 -22.43
N ILE A 31 -10.50 1.12 -22.46
CA ILE A 31 -9.37 0.99 -21.55
C ILE A 31 -8.10 1.11 -22.38
N TRP A 32 -7.14 1.92 -21.93
CA TRP A 32 -5.86 2.10 -22.59
C TRP A 32 -4.74 1.54 -21.72
N VAL A 33 -3.82 0.81 -22.34
CA VAL A 33 -2.61 0.32 -21.69
C VAL A 33 -1.42 0.86 -22.47
N THR A 34 -0.58 1.66 -21.81
CA THR A 34 0.57 2.31 -22.44
C THR A 34 1.83 2.07 -21.62
N LEU A 35 2.95 1.90 -22.32
CA LEU A 35 4.29 1.87 -21.74
C LEU A 35 5.07 3.05 -22.30
N GLU A 36 5.54 3.94 -21.42
CA GLU A 36 6.29 5.13 -21.81
C GLU A 36 7.62 5.23 -21.08
N PRO A 37 8.71 5.67 -21.74
CA PRO A 37 9.97 5.95 -21.07
C PRO A 37 9.79 7.12 -20.09
N PHE A 38 10.31 6.98 -18.88
CA PHE A 38 10.21 8.03 -17.85
C PHE A 38 11.45 8.02 -16.96
N GLU A 39 12.14 9.17 -16.88
CA GLU A 39 13.38 9.32 -16.13
C GLU A 39 14.42 8.23 -16.50
N ASP A 40 14.86 7.45 -15.53
CA ASP A 40 15.78 6.32 -15.62
C ASP A 40 15.06 4.96 -15.71
N GLY A 41 13.76 4.97 -16.05
CA GLY A 41 12.91 3.79 -16.09
C GLY A 41 11.80 3.86 -17.13
N SER A 42 10.68 3.23 -16.81
CA SER A 42 9.47 3.21 -17.61
C SER A 42 8.23 3.35 -16.73
N ILE A 43 7.19 3.98 -17.25
CA ILE A 43 5.85 4.00 -16.65
C ILE A 43 4.95 3.08 -17.46
N ILE A 44 4.39 2.08 -16.78
CA ILE A 44 3.20 1.37 -17.22
C ILE A 44 2.00 2.19 -16.77
N ARG A 45 1.08 2.45 -17.69
CA ARG A 45 -0.14 3.17 -17.40
C ARG A 45 -1.35 2.40 -17.91
N VAL A 46 -2.34 2.25 -17.04
CA VAL A 46 -3.65 1.68 -17.36
C VAL A 46 -4.70 2.76 -17.08
N GLU A 47 -5.36 3.20 -18.14
CA GLU A 47 -6.34 4.27 -18.09
C GLU A 47 -7.72 3.78 -18.49
N ASP A 48 -8.75 4.33 -17.87
CA ASP A 48 -10.15 4.13 -18.25
C ASP A 48 -10.87 5.48 -18.42
N ALA A 49 -12.06 5.44 -19.03
CA ALA A 49 -12.98 6.58 -19.10
C ALA A 49 -14.21 6.40 -18.19
N GLY A 50 -14.02 5.72 -17.06
CA GLY A 50 -15.06 5.44 -16.07
C GLY A 50 -15.29 6.59 -15.07
N PRO A 51 -15.86 6.30 -13.89
CA PRO A 51 -16.16 7.31 -12.88
C PRO A 51 -14.92 7.90 -12.18
N GLY A 52 -13.74 7.30 -12.39
CA GLY A 52 -12.52 7.67 -11.70
C GLY A 52 -12.44 7.13 -10.27
N VAL A 53 -11.43 7.57 -9.53
CA VAL A 53 -11.22 7.24 -8.11
C VAL A 53 -11.48 8.49 -7.28
N ARG A 54 -12.24 8.36 -6.20
CA ARG A 54 -12.47 9.50 -5.27
C ARG A 54 -11.15 9.94 -4.63
N ASP A 55 -10.97 11.24 -4.47
CA ASP A 55 -9.73 11.84 -3.96
C ASP A 55 -9.31 11.31 -2.59
N ASP A 56 -10.27 11.05 -1.70
CA ASP A 56 -10.03 10.51 -0.36
C ASP A 56 -9.51 9.06 -0.38
N LEU A 57 -9.74 8.33 -1.46
CA LEU A 57 -9.27 6.95 -1.62
C LEU A 57 -7.92 6.87 -2.33
N LYS A 58 -7.53 7.86 -3.16
CA LYS A 58 -6.31 7.79 -4.00
C LYS A 58 -5.05 7.49 -3.19
N ALA A 59 -4.94 8.04 -1.98
CA ALA A 59 -3.78 7.85 -1.11
C ALA A 59 -3.70 6.44 -0.49
N THR A 60 -4.84 5.75 -0.34
CA THR A 60 -4.93 4.49 0.43
C THR A 60 -5.38 3.29 -0.40
N ILE A 61 -5.78 3.47 -1.66
CA ILE A 61 -6.35 2.40 -2.50
C ILE A 61 -5.34 1.28 -2.82
N PHE A 62 -4.04 1.55 -2.64
CA PHE A 62 -2.96 0.57 -2.76
C PHE A 62 -2.62 -0.11 -1.42
N GLU A 63 -3.26 0.26 -0.32
CA GLU A 63 -3.07 -0.40 0.97
C GLU A 63 -3.82 -1.74 1.01
N PRO A 64 -3.27 -2.77 1.68
CA PRO A 64 -3.97 -4.02 1.88
C PRO A 64 -5.31 -3.82 2.60
N PHE A 65 -6.35 -4.56 2.18
CA PHE A 65 -7.64 -4.68 2.88
C PHE A 65 -8.51 -3.42 2.97
N ARG A 66 -8.25 -2.37 2.21
CA ARG A 66 -9.15 -1.20 2.12
C ARG A 66 -10.13 -1.33 0.96
N GLN A 67 -11.37 -1.67 1.29
CA GLN A 67 -12.52 -1.60 0.40
C GLN A 67 -13.43 -0.48 0.91
N GLY A 68 -13.79 0.47 0.06
CA GLY A 68 -14.78 1.49 0.41
C GLY A 68 -16.16 0.85 0.59
N ASP A 69 -16.63 0.77 1.83
CA ASP A 69 -17.99 0.64 2.37
C ASP A 69 -19.13 -0.12 1.65
N GLU A 70 -18.90 -0.89 0.58
CA GLU A 70 -19.93 -1.78 0.02
C GLU A 70 -19.39 -3.21 -0.17
N VAL A 71 -19.83 -4.06 0.76
CA VAL A 71 -19.67 -5.50 0.74
C VAL A 71 -20.46 -6.05 -0.45
N VAL A 72 -19.80 -6.25 -1.59
CA VAL A 72 -20.30 -7.18 -2.61
C VAL A 72 -19.64 -8.54 -2.38
N ALA A 73 -20.49 -9.46 -1.95
CA ALA A 73 -20.23 -10.86 -1.67
C ALA A 73 -19.27 -11.55 -2.68
N HIS A 74 -18.27 -12.25 -2.13
CA HIS A 74 -17.71 -13.49 -2.67
C HIS A 74 -17.24 -13.49 -4.15
N SER A 75 -16.39 -12.53 -4.54
CA SER A 75 -15.47 -12.74 -5.68
C SER A 75 -14.09 -13.17 -5.17
N PRO A 76 -13.43 -14.18 -5.75
CA PRO A 76 -12.03 -14.45 -5.45
C PRO A 76 -11.18 -13.27 -5.96
N GLY A 77 -10.40 -12.61 -5.08
CA GLY A 77 -9.50 -11.50 -5.45
C GLY A 77 -9.78 -10.12 -4.81
N VAL A 78 -10.71 -10.05 -3.84
CA VAL A 78 -11.16 -8.81 -3.18
C VAL A 78 -10.04 -8.15 -2.36
N GLY A 79 -9.67 -6.90 -2.70
CA GLY A 79 -8.77 -6.03 -1.92
C GLY A 79 -7.26 -6.30 -2.00
N ILE A 80 -6.84 -7.36 -2.70
CA ILE A 80 -5.42 -7.74 -2.83
C ILE A 80 -4.80 -7.15 -4.09
N GLY A 81 -5.56 -6.94 -5.16
CA GLY A 81 -4.98 -6.65 -6.49
C GLY A 81 -4.09 -5.40 -6.52
N LEU A 82 -4.58 -4.26 -6.04
CA LEU A 82 -3.79 -3.02 -6.05
C LEU A 82 -2.67 -3.02 -5.01
N SER A 83 -2.86 -3.67 -3.86
CA SER A 83 -1.76 -3.83 -2.89
C SER A 83 -0.65 -4.75 -3.40
N LEU A 84 -0.99 -5.74 -4.22
CA LEU A 84 -0.02 -6.58 -4.93
C LEU A 84 0.75 -5.76 -5.97
N VAL A 85 0.06 -4.89 -6.73
CA VAL A 85 0.69 -3.97 -7.68
C VAL A 85 1.73 -3.09 -6.98
N ALA A 86 1.36 -2.45 -5.86
CA ALA A 86 2.29 -1.61 -5.10
C ALA A 86 3.47 -2.42 -4.54
N ARG A 87 3.23 -3.63 -4.05
CA ARG A 87 4.29 -4.52 -3.55
C ARG A 87 5.27 -4.91 -4.65
N PHE A 88 4.79 -5.35 -5.82
CA PHE A 88 5.68 -5.72 -6.93
C PHE A 88 6.42 -4.52 -7.50
N ALA A 89 5.77 -3.37 -7.63
CA ALA A 89 6.46 -2.13 -8.00
C ALA A 89 7.59 -1.81 -7.02
N GLY A 90 7.33 -1.90 -5.71
CA GLY A 90 8.34 -1.67 -4.67
C GLY A 90 9.50 -2.67 -4.69
N LEU A 91 9.25 -3.95 -5.01
CA LEU A 91 10.33 -4.95 -5.17
C LEU A 91 11.26 -4.62 -6.34
N HIS A 92 10.78 -3.89 -7.34
CA HIS A 92 11.58 -3.38 -8.45
C HIS A 92 12.22 -2.01 -8.14
N GLY A 93 12.10 -1.50 -6.90
CA GLY A 93 12.55 -0.15 -6.56
C GLY A 93 11.66 0.97 -7.13
N GLY A 94 10.52 0.62 -7.68
CA GLY A 94 9.55 1.52 -8.27
C GLY A 94 8.41 1.91 -7.31
N ARG A 95 7.33 2.43 -7.88
CA ARG A 95 6.11 2.80 -7.13
C ARG A 95 4.86 2.70 -8.00
N ALA A 96 3.70 2.58 -7.35
CA ALA A 96 2.39 2.63 -7.99
C ALA A 96 1.56 3.78 -7.41
N TRP A 97 0.77 4.44 -8.25
CA TRP A 97 -0.16 5.50 -7.84
C TRP A 97 -1.34 5.59 -8.81
N VAL A 98 -2.32 6.42 -8.46
CA VAL A 98 -3.46 6.73 -9.32
C VAL A 98 -3.69 8.25 -9.35
N GLU A 99 -4.08 8.75 -10.51
CA GLU A 99 -4.52 10.13 -10.71
C GLU A 99 -5.70 10.17 -11.68
N ASP A 100 -6.33 11.34 -11.83
CA ASP A 100 -7.40 11.50 -12.80
C ASP A 100 -6.86 11.48 -14.22
N ARG A 101 -7.60 10.83 -15.11
CA ARG A 101 -7.29 10.85 -16.53
C ARG A 101 -7.78 12.15 -17.17
N ALA A 102 -6.96 12.72 -18.06
CA ALA A 102 -7.42 13.81 -18.92
C ALA A 102 -8.62 13.36 -19.78
N GLY A 103 -9.75 14.07 -19.63
CA GLY A 103 -11.02 13.69 -20.27
C GLY A 103 -11.92 12.78 -19.45
N GLY A 104 -11.60 12.55 -18.17
CA GLY A 104 -12.41 11.76 -17.23
C GLY A 104 -11.94 10.31 -17.11
N GLY A 105 -12.21 9.71 -15.95
CA GLY A 105 -11.78 8.36 -15.56
C GLY A 105 -10.50 8.33 -14.72
N ALA A 106 -9.95 7.13 -14.52
CA ALA A 106 -8.74 6.93 -13.72
C ALA A 106 -7.50 6.67 -14.60
N SER A 107 -6.34 7.06 -14.09
CA SER A 107 -5.01 6.79 -14.67
C SER A 107 -4.17 6.09 -13.61
N PHE A 108 -4.17 4.75 -13.62
CA PHE A 108 -3.32 3.94 -12.75
C PHE A 108 -1.92 3.86 -13.36
N ARG A 109 -0.90 4.11 -12.55
CA ARG A 109 0.48 4.22 -13.01
C ARG A 109 1.41 3.39 -12.15
N VAL A 110 2.36 2.73 -12.80
CA VAL A 110 3.43 1.99 -12.17
C VAL A 110 4.73 2.40 -12.81
N TYR A 111 5.61 3.02 -12.03
CA TYR A 111 6.96 3.32 -12.44
C TYR A 111 7.88 2.16 -12.05
N LEU A 112 8.72 1.73 -12.99
CA LEU A 112 9.76 0.71 -12.81
C LEU A 112 11.11 1.29 -13.31
N PRO A 113 12.15 1.39 -12.47
CA PRO A 113 13.48 1.82 -12.91
C PRO A 113 14.11 0.77 -13.84
N ASN A 114 15.01 1.19 -14.74
CA ASN A 114 15.71 0.26 -15.63
C ASN A 114 16.71 -0.63 -14.89
N GLU A 115 17.28 -0.12 -13.80
CA GLU A 115 18.17 -0.83 -12.89
C GLU A 115 17.53 -0.85 -11.50
N THR A 116 17.29 -2.04 -10.95
CA THR A 116 16.87 -2.16 -9.54
C THR A 116 18.04 -1.70 -8.67
N PRO A 117 17.87 -0.66 -7.83
CA PRO A 117 18.92 -0.27 -6.89
C PRO A 117 19.29 -1.49 -6.04
N ALA A 118 20.58 -1.77 -5.87
CA ALA A 118 21.02 -2.79 -4.92
C ALA A 118 20.34 -2.51 -3.57
N PRO A 119 19.81 -3.55 -2.86
CA PRO A 119 19.22 -3.34 -1.56
C PRO A 119 20.25 -2.59 -0.71
N ALA A 120 19.85 -1.43 -0.16
CA ALA A 120 20.71 -0.69 0.75
C ALA A 120 21.22 -1.68 1.79
N PRO A 121 22.54 -1.70 2.10
CA PRO A 121 23.04 -2.58 3.14
C PRO A 121 22.20 -2.31 4.38
N SER A 122 21.47 -3.33 4.84
CA SER A 122 20.81 -3.29 6.12
C SER A 122 21.88 -2.90 7.11
N GLU A 123 21.76 -1.73 7.72
CA GLU A 123 22.56 -1.38 8.88
C GLU A 123 22.30 -2.50 9.88
N ASP A 124 23.27 -3.41 10.02
CA ASP A 124 23.30 -4.33 11.16
C ASP A 124 23.07 -3.44 12.39
N PRO A 125 22.08 -3.75 13.25
CA PRO A 125 21.91 -3.00 14.47
C PRO A 125 23.25 -3.11 15.19
N THR A 126 23.96 -1.98 15.27
CA THR A 126 25.14 -1.88 16.12
C THR A 126 24.68 -2.40 17.47
N PRO A 127 25.29 -3.48 18.00
CA PRO A 127 24.85 -4.05 19.27
C PRO A 127 24.78 -2.91 20.29
N PRO A 128 23.68 -2.79 21.04
CA PRO A 128 23.54 -1.72 22.01
C PRO A 128 24.75 -1.71 22.93
N ASP A 129 25.31 -0.53 23.14
CA ASP A 129 26.42 -0.29 24.05
C ASP A 129 26.08 -0.95 25.42
N PRO A 130 26.95 -1.84 25.96
CA PRO A 130 26.70 -2.52 27.24
C PRO A 130 26.58 -1.58 28.45
N ALA A 131 26.69 -0.26 28.27
CA ALA A 131 26.60 0.73 29.34
C ALA A 131 25.17 1.11 29.80
N MET A 132 24.09 0.60 29.19
CA MET A 132 22.70 1.00 29.54
C MET A 132 21.88 -0.05 30.33
N GLU A 133 22.51 -1.00 31.01
CA GLU A 133 21.84 -1.88 31.98
C GLU A 133 21.98 -1.34 33.41
N SER A 134 21.23 -0.28 33.74
CA SER A 134 20.89 0.05 35.14
C SER A 134 19.71 1.01 35.25
N VAL A 135 18.56 0.61 34.70
CA VAL A 135 17.27 1.19 35.15
C VAL A 135 16.74 0.30 36.28
N PRO A 136 16.77 0.74 37.56
CA PRO A 136 16.20 -0.05 38.64
C PRO A 136 14.68 -0.16 38.47
N PRO A 137 14.06 -1.30 38.81
CA PRO A 137 12.62 -1.48 38.69
C PRO A 137 11.89 -0.54 39.66
N ALA A 138 10.81 0.08 39.17
CA ALA A 138 9.91 0.92 39.96
C ALA A 138 9.28 0.12 41.12
N PRO A 139 9.05 0.74 42.30
CA PRO A 139 8.53 0.02 43.46
C PRO A 139 7.08 -0.40 43.24
N ALA A 140 6.80 -1.68 43.52
CA ALA A 140 5.47 -2.26 43.55
C ALA A 140 4.62 -1.60 44.65
N ARG A 141 3.48 -1.02 44.26
CA ARG A 141 2.48 -0.53 45.21
C ARG A 141 1.75 -1.72 45.84
N ALA A 142 2.12 -2.04 47.08
CA ALA A 142 1.42 -3.00 47.92
C ALA A 142 0.01 -2.50 48.27
N ALA A 143 -0.97 -3.37 48.13
CA ALA A 143 -2.31 -3.21 48.66
C ALA A 143 -2.28 -3.34 50.20
N VAL A 144 -3.02 -2.48 50.89
CA VAL A 144 -3.39 -2.67 52.30
C VAL A 144 -4.90 -2.46 52.42
N GLN A 145 -5.61 -3.56 52.69
CA GLN A 145 -6.96 -3.57 53.27
C GLN A 145 -6.83 -3.44 54.79
N ALA A 146 -7.70 -2.64 55.42
CA ALA A 146 -8.33 -2.84 56.74
C ALA A 146 -9.12 -1.57 57.11
N LEU A 147 -10.46 -1.62 57.13
CA LEU A 147 -11.30 -1.73 58.35
C LEU A 147 -11.13 -0.58 59.34
N THR A 148 -12.14 0.30 59.47
CA THR A 148 -12.90 0.56 60.74
C THR A 148 -13.88 1.75 60.61
N SER A 149 -15.16 1.43 60.82
CA SER A 149 -16.18 2.15 61.62
C SER A 149 -16.36 3.69 61.59
N THR A 150 -17.58 4.10 61.16
CA THR A 150 -18.53 5.14 61.63
C THR A 150 -18.24 5.75 63.04
N PRO A 151 -18.60 7.03 63.43
CA PRO A 151 -19.83 7.77 63.05
C PRO A 151 -19.83 9.34 62.95
N LEU A 152 -20.87 9.85 62.26
CA LEU A 152 -21.78 10.97 62.56
C LEU A 152 -21.30 12.36 63.10
N LYS A 153 -21.70 13.44 62.39
CA LYS A 153 -22.25 14.77 62.85
C LYS A 153 -21.96 15.81 61.74
N ARG A 154 -22.86 16.67 61.25
CA ARG A 154 -24.16 17.20 61.70
C ARG A 154 -25.12 17.31 60.51
#